data_AF-A0A382KVC8-F1
#
_entry.id   AF-A0A382KVC8-F1
#
_cell.length_a   1.000
_cell.length_b   1.000
_cell.length_c   1.000
_cell.angle_alpha   90.00
_cell.angle_beta   90.00
_cell.angle_gamma   90.00
#
_symmetry.space_group_name_H-M   'P 1'
#
loop_
_entity.id
_entity.type
_entity.pdbx_description
1 polymer ?
#
loop_
_entity_poly.entity_id
_entity_poly.type
_entity_poly.pdbx_seq_one_letter_code
_entity_poly.pdbx_strand_id
1 'polypeptide(L)'
;GQVHNGYDRLYVPQLGYTTGNLDIHDIAVDGGGRVIFVNTLFSCLATVSERHSFVPLWRPPFVSKLAAEDRCHLNGLAIDDGRPRYVTAVSRTDVADGWRERRGDGGCVIDVASGEIVVSGLSMPHSPRVHRGKLWLLESGTGQFGPVDVGAGRFEPMTFCPGYARGLGFVGDYAVAALSKPRDNKTFSGLALDANLAARYAEPLCGLLVIDLKRGDIVHWVRIEGIVEELYDVAVLEGVARPMAFGFRSDEIRRVLSVGNREAL
;
A
#
# COMPACT_ATOMS: atom_id res chain seq x y z
N GLY A 1 -27.12 -12.11 -4.31
CA GLY A 1 -27.12 -11.58 -2.93
C GLY A 1 -28.44 -10.89 -2.67
N GLN A 2 -28.87 -10.81 -1.41
CA GLN A 2 -30.02 -9.99 -0.99
C GLN A 2 -29.48 -8.78 -0.23
N VAL A 3 -30.23 -7.68 -0.24
CA VAL A 3 -29.93 -6.48 0.57
C VAL A 3 -30.25 -6.80 2.03
N HIS A 4 -29.31 -6.51 2.95
CA HIS A 4 -29.52 -6.66 4.39
C HIS A 4 -29.48 -5.29 5.05
N ASN A 5 -30.58 -4.84 5.67
CA ASN A 5 -30.66 -3.52 6.33
C ASN A 5 -30.21 -2.32 5.47
N GLY A 6 -30.44 -2.40 4.15
CA GLY A 6 -30.01 -1.37 3.19
C GLY A 6 -28.55 -1.44 2.75
N TYR A 7 -27.79 -2.46 3.20
CA TYR A 7 -26.44 -2.75 2.75
C TYR A 7 -26.45 -3.79 1.63
N ASP A 8 -25.62 -3.57 0.59
CA ASP A 8 -25.54 -4.42 -0.61
C ASP A 8 -24.45 -5.50 -0.52
N ARG A 9 -23.52 -5.35 0.43
CA ARG A 9 -22.51 -6.34 0.79
C ARG A 9 -22.34 -6.39 2.31
N LEU A 10 -22.13 -7.60 2.82
CA LEU A 10 -21.78 -7.84 4.22
C LEU A 10 -20.46 -8.61 4.29
N TYR A 11 -19.45 -8.02 4.94
CA TYR A 11 -18.15 -8.61 5.18
C TYR A 11 -18.05 -9.12 6.62
N VAL A 12 -17.73 -10.40 6.78
CA VAL A 12 -17.64 -11.07 8.07
C VAL A 12 -16.21 -11.56 8.28
N PRO A 13 -15.54 -11.22 9.40
CA PRO A 13 -14.25 -11.79 9.71
C PRO A 13 -14.41 -13.28 10.03
N GLN A 14 -13.83 -14.15 9.20
CA GLN A 14 -13.92 -15.62 9.32
C GLN A 14 -12.64 -16.25 9.90
N LEU A 15 -11.48 -15.64 9.63
CA LEU A 15 -10.16 -16.13 10.04
C LEU A 15 -9.35 -14.99 10.67
N GLY A 16 -8.50 -15.35 11.62
CA GLY A 16 -7.55 -14.43 12.25
C GLY A 16 -6.25 -15.13 12.59
N TYR A 17 -5.12 -14.44 12.39
CA TYR A 17 -3.78 -14.94 12.68
C TYR A 17 -3.07 -13.98 13.63
N THR A 18 -2.37 -14.52 14.63
CA THR A 18 -1.60 -13.72 15.58
C THR A 18 -0.15 -13.60 15.10
N THR A 19 0.23 -12.42 14.61
CA THR A 19 1.56 -12.16 14.02
C THR A 19 2.53 -11.48 14.98
N GLY A 20 2.04 -10.77 15.99
CA GLY A 20 2.83 -9.76 16.71
C GLY A 20 3.00 -8.48 15.89
N ASN A 21 3.83 -7.55 16.39
CA ASN A 21 4.09 -6.29 15.70
C ASN A 21 5.16 -6.47 14.61
N LEU A 22 4.73 -6.88 13.41
CA LEU A 22 5.61 -7.04 12.23
C LEU A 22 5.74 -5.76 11.41
N ASP A 23 5.06 -4.69 11.82
CA ASP A 23 4.95 -3.45 11.06
C ASP A 23 4.48 -3.71 9.61
N ILE A 24 3.37 -4.43 9.45
CA ILE A 24 2.88 -4.86 8.12
C ILE A 24 2.51 -3.63 7.29
N HIS A 25 3.16 -3.47 6.13
CA HIS A 25 3.02 -2.26 5.31
C HIS A 25 2.13 -2.34 4.08
N ASP A 26 1.97 -3.52 3.50
CA ASP A 26 1.08 -3.73 2.36
C ASP A 26 0.60 -5.17 2.41
N ILE A 27 -0.60 -5.41 1.89
CA ILE A 27 -1.25 -6.73 1.92
C ILE A 27 -1.89 -6.97 0.56
N ALA A 28 -1.66 -8.15 0.02
CA ALA A 28 -2.32 -8.60 -1.20
C ALA A 28 -2.72 -10.08 -1.08
N VAL A 29 -3.59 -10.49 -1.99
CA VAL A 29 -3.97 -11.89 -2.17
C VAL A 29 -3.44 -12.34 -3.53
N ASP A 30 -2.68 -13.43 -3.56
CA ASP A 30 -2.17 -13.99 -4.80
C ASP A 30 -3.27 -14.75 -5.59
N GLY A 31 -2.96 -15.21 -6.80
CA GLY A 31 -3.91 -15.92 -7.67
C GLY A 31 -4.36 -17.27 -7.11
N GLY A 32 -3.67 -17.81 -6.10
CA GLY A 32 -4.05 -19.01 -5.36
C GLY A 32 -4.86 -18.73 -4.10
N GLY A 33 -5.19 -17.46 -3.81
CA GLY A 33 -5.91 -17.06 -2.60
C GLY A 33 -5.02 -16.93 -1.36
N ARG A 34 -3.70 -17.00 -1.48
CA ARG A 34 -2.79 -16.85 -0.35
C ARG A 34 -2.63 -15.37 0.00
N VAL A 35 -2.78 -15.06 1.29
CA VAL A 35 -2.44 -13.73 1.82
C VAL A 35 -0.93 -13.56 1.83
N ILE A 36 -0.44 -12.56 1.12
CA ILE A 36 0.95 -12.13 1.12
C ILE A 36 1.00 -10.72 1.68
N PHE A 37 1.95 -10.46 2.56
CA PHE A 37 2.12 -9.14 3.15
C PHE A 37 3.59 -8.75 3.22
N VAL A 38 3.82 -7.45 3.22
CA VAL A 38 5.13 -6.85 3.44
C VAL A 38 5.39 -6.79 4.93
N ASN A 39 6.34 -7.59 5.42
CA ASN A 39 6.84 -7.54 6.78
C ASN A 39 8.04 -6.59 6.84
N THR A 40 7.76 -5.32 7.11
CA THR A 40 8.75 -4.24 7.11
C THR A 40 9.82 -4.47 8.16
N LEU A 41 9.41 -4.87 9.38
CA LEU A 41 10.32 -5.11 10.48
C LEU A 41 11.41 -6.15 10.15
N PHE A 42 11.06 -7.19 9.37
CA PHE A 42 11.99 -8.23 8.92
C PHE A 42 12.48 -8.05 7.48
N SER A 43 12.10 -6.95 6.82
CA SER A 43 12.49 -6.61 5.44
C SER A 43 12.21 -7.74 4.44
N CYS A 44 11.01 -8.33 4.49
CA CYS A 44 10.65 -9.48 3.66
C CYS A 44 9.17 -9.46 3.23
N LEU A 45 8.87 -10.16 2.14
CA LEU A 45 7.52 -10.64 1.87
C LEU A 45 7.26 -11.88 2.71
N ALA A 46 6.09 -11.96 3.31
CA ALA A 46 5.69 -13.04 4.19
C ALA A 46 4.23 -13.45 3.98
N THR A 47 3.88 -14.61 4.50
CA THR A 47 2.50 -15.12 4.58
C THR A 47 2.16 -15.49 6.02
N VAL A 48 0.87 -15.67 6.27
CA VAL A 48 0.33 -16.18 7.55
C VAL A 48 0.83 -17.59 7.85
N SER A 49 0.78 -17.98 9.12
CA SER A 49 1.13 -19.32 9.60
C SER A 49 0.14 -19.77 10.67
N GLU A 50 -0.17 -21.07 10.69
CA GLU A 50 -1.00 -21.67 11.75
C GLU A 50 -0.22 -21.95 13.04
N ARG A 51 1.12 -21.95 12.98
CA ARG A 51 1.99 -22.35 14.11
C ARG A 51 3.02 -21.29 14.52
N HIS A 52 3.26 -20.30 13.67
CA HIS A 52 4.25 -19.26 13.87
C HIS A 52 3.63 -17.87 13.67
N SER A 53 4.38 -16.82 13.97
CA SER A 53 3.96 -15.45 13.68
C SER A 53 3.80 -15.17 12.18
N PHE A 54 4.67 -15.75 11.35
CA PHE A 54 4.63 -15.62 9.89
C PHE A 54 5.56 -16.66 9.23
N VAL A 55 5.45 -16.83 7.92
CA VAL A 55 6.43 -17.56 7.08
C VAL A 55 7.03 -16.58 6.07
N PRO A 56 8.36 -16.38 6.04
CA PRO A 56 9.00 -15.56 5.01
C PRO A 56 8.90 -16.25 3.65
N LEU A 57 8.55 -15.50 2.61
CA LEU A 57 8.45 -15.96 1.23
C LEU A 57 9.62 -15.47 0.38
N TRP A 58 10.04 -14.22 0.59
CA TRP A 58 11.09 -13.58 -0.20
C TRP A 58 11.68 -12.41 0.56
N ARG A 59 12.94 -12.07 0.28
CA ARG A 59 13.61 -10.86 0.82
C ARG A 59 14.50 -10.25 -0.27
N PRO A 60 14.74 -8.93 -0.25
CA PRO A 60 15.66 -8.31 -1.20
C PRO A 60 17.06 -8.94 -1.12
N PRO A 61 17.75 -9.17 -2.26
CA PRO A 61 19.07 -9.83 -2.25
C PRO A 61 20.15 -9.12 -1.43
N PHE A 62 20.04 -7.79 -1.28
CA PHE A 62 20.99 -6.99 -0.51
C PHE A 62 20.76 -7.05 1.00
N VAL A 63 19.59 -7.53 1.46
CA VAL A 63 19.39 -7.79 2.89
C VAL A 63 20.19 -9.05 3.22
N SER A 64 20.99 -9.09 4.30
CA SER A 64 21.85 -10.26 4.60
C SER A 64 21.16 -11.33 5.45
N LYS A 65 20.25 -10.96 6.35
CA LYS A 65 19.50 -11.88 7.21
C LYS A 65 18.09 -11.37 7.52
N LEU A 66 17.20 -12.29 7.91
CA LEU A 66 15.91 -11.94 8.50
C LEU A 66 16.13 -11.56 9.97
N ALA A 67 16.02 -10.27 10.28
CA ALA A 67 16.16 -9.76 11.63
C ALA A 67 15.15 -8.61 11.83
N ALA A 68 14.65 -8.48 13.06
CA ALA A 68 13.70 -7.43 13.44
C ALA A 68 14.41 -6.08 13.57
N GLU A 69 14.87 -5.55 12.44
CA GLU A 69 15.81 -4.44 12.35
C GLU A 69 15.33 -3.35 11.37
N ASP A 70 14.20 -3.55 10.65
CA ASP A 70 13.68 -2.64 9.62
C ASP A 70 14.81 -2.00 8.79
N ARG A 71 15.54 -2.82 8.04
CA ARG A 71 16.78 -2.39 7.42
C ARG A 71 16.50 -1.42 6.29
N CYS A 72 15.67 -1.82 5.33
CA CYS A 72 15.42 -1.07 4.12
C CYS A 72 14.07 -0.36 4.05
N HIS A 73 13.19 -0.60 5.02
CA HIS A 73 11.78 -0.20 4.99
C HIS A 73 11.10 -0.63 3.69
N LEU A 74 11.10 -1.95 3.47
CA LEU A 74 10.28 -2.59 2.45
C LEU A 74 8.82 -2.26 2.79
N ASN A 75 8.07 -1.63 1.90
CA ASN A 75 6.81 -0.98 2.28
C ASN A 75 5.64 -1.15 1.30
N GLY A 76 5.87 -1.78 0.14
CA GLY A 76 4.83 -1.90 -0.88
C GLY A 76 4.98 -3.16 -1.71
N LEU A 77 3.85 -3.65 -2.21
CA LEU A 77 3.74 -4.89 -2.98
C LEU A 77 2.77 -4.73 -4.15
N ALA A 78 3.24 -5.01 -5.36
CA ALA A 78 2.42 -5.16 -6.54
C ALA A 78 2.25 -6.64 -6.89
N ILE A 79 1.00 -7.06 -7.08
CA ILE A 79 0.66 -8.34 -7.70
C ILE A 79 0.46 -8.12 -9.20
N ASP A 80 1.01 -9.02 -10.00
CA ASP A 80 0.77 -9.12 -11.44
C ASP A 80 0.55 -10.58 -11.80
N ASP A 81 -0.45 -10.86 -12.64
CA ASP A 81 -0.88 -12.22 -13.00
C ASP A 81 -0.97 -13.18 -11.79
N GLY A 82 -1.53 -12.66 -10.69
CA GLY A 82 -1.72 -13.42 -9.45
C GLY A 82 -0.42 -13.75 -8.69
N ARG A 83 0.70 -13.08 -8.95
CA ARG A 83 1.97 -13.31 -8.23
C ARG A 83 2.63 -11.99 -7.79
N PRO A 84 3.40 -11.97 -6.69
CA PRO A 84 4.28 -10.86 -6.36
C PRO A 84 5.20 -10.52 -7.53
N ARG A 85 5.12 -9.28 -8.03
CA ARG A 85 5.88 -8.83 -9.20
C ARG A 85 6.88 -7.74 -8.85
N TYR A 86 6.42 -6.71 -8.15
CA TYR A 86 7.26 -5.59 -7.74
C TYR A 86 7.07 -5.29 -6.27
N VAL A 87 8.11 -4.78 -5.64
CA VAL A 87 8.06 -4.23 -4.29
C VAL A 87 8.77 -2.88 -4.25
N THR A 88 8.39 -2.04 -3.29
CA THR A 88 9.08 -0.78 -3.00
C THR A 88 9.81 -0.85 -1.67
N ALA A 89 10.95 -0.17 -1.59
CA ALA A 89 11.69 0.05 -0.35
C ALA A 89 12.17 1.50 -0.29
N VAL A 90 12.26 2.07 0.92
CA VAL A 90 12.73 3.46 1.12
C VAL A 90 14.24 3.59 0.99
N SER A 91 14.98 2.48 1.11
CA SER A 91 16.41 2.47 0.81
C SER A 91 16.92 1.08 0.43
N ARG A 92 18.20 0.98 0.05
CA ARG A 92 18.90 -0.29 -0.22
C ARG A 92 19.85 -0.70 0.91
N THR A 93 19.65 -0.19 2.12
CA THR A 93 20.56 -0.47 3.24
C THR A 93 20.29 -1.84 3.87
N ASP A 94 21.35 -2.42 4.41
CA ASP A 94 21.35 -3.68 5.18
C ASP A 94 21.75 -3.42 6.65
N VAL A 95 21.51 -2.20 7.12
CA VAL A 95 21.80 -1.74 8.48
C VAL A 95 20.49 -1.48 9.20
N ALA A 96 20.40 -1.86 10.47
CA ALA A 96 19.22 -1.63 11.30
C ALA A 96 18.79 -0.16 11.26
N ASP A 97 17.51 0.08 10.95
CA ASP A 97 16.90 1.41 10.82
C ASP A 97 17.60 2.37 9.82
N GLY A 98 18.50 1.86 8.97
CA GLY A 98 19.40 2.68 8.14
C GLY A 98 18.68 3.47 7.04
N TRP A 99 17.44 3.12 6.73
CA TRP A 99 16.64 3.81 5.72
C TRP A 99 16.28 5.24 6.09
N ARG A 100 16.23 5.57 7.39
CA ARG A 100 15.80 6.89 7.89
C ARG A 100 16.63 8.04 7.35
N GLU A 101 17.93 7.81 7.17
CA GLU A 101 18.91 8.77 6.64
C GLU A 101 18.96 8.80 5.11
N ARG A 102 18.19 7.93 4.44
CA ARG A 102 18.18 7.75 2.99
C ARG A 102 16.80 7.95 2.38
N ARG A 103 15.84 8.45 3.15
CA ARG A 103 14.45 8.63 2.71
C ARG A 103 14.25 9.66 1.59
N GLY A 104 15.22 10.56 1.38
CA GLY A 104 15.14 11.61 0.36
C GLY A 104 15.32 11.11 -1.08
N ASP A 105 16.18 10.11 -1.29
CA ASP A 105 16.59 9.66 -2.63
C ASP A 105 17.03 8.18 -2.67
N GLY A 106 17.03 7.47 -1.55
CA GLY A 106 17.48 6.08 -1.46
C GLY A 106 16.46 5.07 -1.98
N GLY A 107 15.22 5.49 -2.18
CA GLY A 107 14.10 4.63 -2.48
C GLY A 107 14.21 3.96 -3.84
N CYS A 108 13.61 2.77 -3.93
CA CYS A 108 13.71 1.94 -5.11
C CYS A 108 12.48 1.07 -5.34
N VAL A 109 12.35 0.60 -6.58
CA VAL A 109 11.45 -0.48 -6.98
C VAL A 109 12.31 -1.71 -7.31
N ILE A 110 11.90 -2.86 -6.82
CA ILE A 110 12.59 -4.14 -6.99
C ILE A 110 11.68 -5.11 -7.73
N ASP A 111 12.20 -5.74 -8.79
CA ASP A 111 11.56 -6.91 -9.40
C ASP A 111 11.71 -8.12 -8.47
N VAL A 112 10.60 -8.74 -8.08
CA VAL A 112 10.62 -9.84 -7.11
C VAL A 112 11.25 -11.11 -7.70
N ALA A 113 11.05 -11.34 -9.00
CA ALA A 113 11.49 -12.57 -9.66
C ALA A 113 13.01 -12.56 -9.91
N SER A 114 13.56 -11.46 -10.42
CA SER A 114 15.01 -11.34 -10.64
C SER A 114 15.77 -10.81 -9.42
N GLY A 115 15.09 -10.11 -8.51
CA GLY A 115 15.72 -9.40 -7.40
C GLY A 115 16.42 -8.10 -7.83
N GLU A 116 16.26 -7.68 -9.08
CA GLU A 116 16.91 -6.50 -9.64
C GLU A 116 16.21 -5.20 -9.22
N ILE A 117 17.01 -4.16 -9.02
CA ILE A 117 16.50 -2.81 -8.83
C ILE A 117 16.12 -2.26 -10.20
N VAL A 118 14.82 -2.08 -10.45
CA VAL A 118 14.31 -1.58 -11.74
C VAL A 118 14.19 -0.06 -11.76
N VAL A 119 14.04 0.59 -10.61
CA VAL A 119 14.09 2.05 -10.46
C VAL A 119 14.80 2.39 -9.15
N SER A 120 15.61 3.44 -9.14
CA SER A 120 16.23 3.98 -7.93
C SER A 120 16.12 5.51 -7.90
N GLY A 121 16.57 6.16 -6.83
CA GLY A 121 16.52 7.62 -6.73
C GLY A 121 15.16 8.17 -6.26
N LEU A 122 14.27 7.32 -5.75
CA LEU A 122 12.94 7.73 -5.30
C LEU A 122 12.95 8.20 -3.85
N SER A 123 12.09 9.13 -3.49
CA SER A 123 11.82 9.53 -2.11
C SER A 123 10.58 8.82 -1.59
N MET A 124 10.80 7.89 -0.66
CA MET A 124 9.73 7.14 0.01
C MET A 124 8.65 6.59 -0.95
N PRO A 125 9.01 5.74 -1.94
CA PRO A 125 8.03 5.16 -2.86
C PRO A 125 7.08 4.23 -2.12
N HIS A 126 5.79 4.31 -2.41
CA HIS A 126 4.73 3.50 -1.78
C HIS A 126 3.77 2.92 -2.79
N SER A 127 3.07 1.86 -2.36
CA SER A 127 1.90 1.28 -3.00
C SER A 127 2.10 1.01 -4.49
N PRO A 128 3.14 0.26 -4.89
CA PRO A 128 3.31 -0.13 -6.27
C PRO A 128 2.11 -0.99 -6.67
N ARG A 129 1.53 -0.72 -7.84
CA ARG A 129 0.41 -1.48 -8.40
C ARG A 129 0.64 -1.70 -9.89
N VAL A 130 0.38 -2.91 -10.36
CA VAL A 130 0.28 -3.16 -11.80
C VAL A 130 -1.18 -2.97 -12.21
N HIS A 131 -1.43 -2.02 -13.11
CA HIS A 131 -2.74 -1.76 -13.67
C HIS A 131 -2.63 -1.56 -15.17
N ARG A 132 -3.36 -2.36 -15.94
CA ARG A 132 -3.37 -2.36 -17.42
C ARG A 132 -1.97 -2.53 -18.03
N GLY A 133 -1.21 -3.48 -17.49
CA GLY A 133 0.13 -3.82 -17.97
C GLY A 133 1.19 -2.75 -17.70
N LYS A 134 0.88 -1.73 -16.87
CA LYS A 134 1.83 -0.70 -16.45
C LYS A 134 2.01 -0.76 -14.94
N LEU A 135 3.24 -0.54 -14.49
CA LEU A 135 3.54 -0.31 -13.09
C LEU A 135 3.25 1.15 -12.74
N TRP A 136 2.57 1.38 -11.63
CA TRP A 136 2.24 2.68 -11.05
C TRP A 136 2.69 2.71 -9.60
N LEU A 137 3.04 3.88 -9.08
CA LEU A 137 3.33 4.04 -7.65
C LEU A 137 3.05 5.46 -7.16
N LEU A 138 3.12 5.62 -5.85
CA LEU A 138 3.13 6.90 -5.16
C LEU A 138 4.56 7.25 -4.76
N GLU A 139 5.05 8.40 -5.22
CA GLU A 139 6.28 9.01 -4.75
C GLU A 139 5.90 9.97 -3.62
N SER A 140 5.83 9.42 -2.40
CA SER A 140 5.25 10.11 -1.25
C SER A 140 6.13 11.26 -0.75
N GLY A 141 7.46 11.16 -0.94
CA GLY A 141 8.40 12.18 -0.48
C GLY A 141 8.41 13.45 -1.32
N THR A 142 7.86 13.42 -2.53
CA THR A 142 7.68 14.58 -3.41
C THR A 142 6.20 14.92 -3.64
N GLY A 143 5.29 14.03 -3.27
CA GLY A 143 3.85 14.20 -3.47
C GLY A 143 3.41 13.91 -4.90
N GLN A 144 4.05 12.97 -5.59
CA GLN A 144 3.75 12.66 -6.99
C GLN A 144 3.10 11.28 -7.12
N PHE A 145 2.17 11.17 -8.05
CA PHE A 145 1.62 9.91 -8.55
C PHE A 145 1.99 9.77 -10.02
N GLY A 146 2.27 8.54 -10.47
CA GLY A 146 2.54 8.30 -11.88
C GLY A 146 2.97 6.88 -12.22
N PRO A 147 3.10 6.59 -13.53
CA PRO A 147 3.62 5.32 -13.99
C PRO A 147 5.14 5.22 -13.82
N VAL A 148 5.63 4.00 -13.91
CA VAL A 148 7.04 3.66 -13.95
C VAL A 148 7.38 3.12 -15.34
N ASP A 149 8.37 3.72 -15.98
CA ASP A 149 9.02 3.18 -17.17
C ASP A 149 10.14 2.24 -16.71
N VAL A 150 9.82 0.95 -16.61
CA VAL A 150 10.77 -0.10 -16.20
C VAL A 150 11.92 -0.23 -17.21
N GLY A 151 11.64 -0.04 -18.51
CA GLY A 151 12.65 -0.17 -19.56
C GLY A 151 13.69 0.95 -19.50
N ALA A 152 13.27 2.15 -19.15
CA ALA A 152 14.17 3.28 -18.95
C ALA A 152 14.62 3.49 -17.49
N GLY A 153 14.12 2.68 -16.56
CA GLY A 153 14.46 2.72 -15.15
C GLY A 153 14.10 4.01 -14.42
N ARG A 154 12.97 4.65 -14.78
CA ARG A 154 12.54 5.93 -14.20
C ARG A 154 11.06 5.95 -13.78
N PHE A 155 10.77 6.74 -12.75
CA PHE A 155 9.42 7.18 -12.43
C PHE A 155 9.04 8.38 -13.30
N GLU A 156 7.79 8.42 -13.76
CA GLU A 156 7.27 9.50 -14.59
C GLU A 156 6.17 10.25 -13.81
N PRO A 157 6.48 11.40 -13.17
CA PRO A 157 5.48 12.17 -12.45
C PRO A 157 4.32 12.57 -13.37
N MET A 158 3.09 12.23 -12.98
CA MET A 158 1.88 12.53 -13.74
C MET A 158 0.99 13.52 -13.00
N THR A 159 0.77 13.31 -11.70
CA THR A 159 -0.16 14.10 -10.90
C THR A 159 0.47 14.47 -9.57
N PHE A 160 0.46 15.76 -9.24
CA PHE A 160 0.82 16.22 -7.90
C PHE A 160 -0.36 16.02 -6.94
N CYS A 161 -0.11 15.29 -5.87
CA CYS A 161 -1.03 15.00 -4.79
C CYS A 161 -0.62 15.84 -3.56
N PRO A 162 -1.45 16.81 -3.11
CA PRO A 162 -1.09 17.72 -2.02
C PRO A 162 -1.20 17.05 -0.64
N GLY A 163 -0.39 16.02 -0.39
CA GLY A 163 -0.37 15.27 0.86
C GLY A 163 0.56 14.06 0.78
N TYR A 164 0.84 13.45 1.92
CA TYR A 164 1.69 12.26 1.98
C TYR A 164 0.89 11.03 1.54
N ALA A 165 1.09 10.57 0.31
CA ALA A 165 0.29 9.53 -0.31
C ALA A 165 0.77 8.11 0.06
N ARG A 166 -0.12 7.24 0.54
CA ARG A 166 0.23 5.88 1.01
C ARG A 166 -0.71 4.76 0.59
N GLY A 167 -1.90 5.09 0.10
CA GLY A 167 -2.83 4.09 -0.42
C GLY A 167 -3.05 4.28 -1.89
N LEU A 168 -3.04 3.20 -2.66
CA LEU A 168 -3.31 3.23 -4.09
C LEU A 168 -4.19 2.06 -4.53
N GLY A 169 -5.33 2.40 -5.13
CA GLY A 169 -6.24 1.46 -5.79
C GLY A 169 -6.63 1.97 -7.18
N PHE A 170 -7.25 1.11 -7.98
CA PHE A 170 -7.67 1.42 -9.34
C PHE A 170 -9.11 0.98 -9.59
N VAL A 171 -9.84 1.76 -10.40
CA VAL A 171 -11.18 1.44 -10.90
C VAL A 171 -11.30 1.91 -12.34
N GLY A 172 -11.40 0.96 -13.28
CA GLY A 172 -11.47 1.30 -14.71
C GLY A 172 -10.30 2.18 -15.20
N ASP A 173 -10.64 3.39 -15.67
CA ASP A 173 -9.72 4.42 -16.17
C ASP A 173 -9.15 5.34 -15.06
N TYR A 174 -9.40 5.04 -13.78
CA TYR A 174 -9.09 5.93 -12.66
C TYR A 174 -8.18 5.28 -11.61
N ALA A 175 -7.28 6.07 -11.04
CA ALA A 175 -6.62 5.76 -9.77
C ALA A 175 -7.38 6.40 -8.61
N VAL A 176 -7.35 5.74 -7.45
CA VAL A 176 -7.78 6.29 -6.17
C VAL A 176 -6.57 6.33 -5.25
N ALA A 177 -6.13 7.53 -4.89
CA ALA A 177 -4.97 7.74 -4.01
C ALA A 177 -5.43 8.21 -2.64
N ALA A 178 -4.92 7.59 -1.56
CA ALA A 178 -5.16 8.01 -0.19
C ALA A 178 -3.99 8.86 0.34
N LEU A 179 -4.32 10.05 0.82
CA LEU A 179 -3.41 11.05 1.33
C LEU A 179 -3.56 11.20 2.85
N SER A 180 -2.42 11.41 3.49
CA SER A 180 -2.32 11.82 4.89
C SER A 180 -1.76 13.24 4.99
N LYS A 181 -2.05 13.93 6.09
CA LYS A 181 -1.23 15.09 6.47
C LYS A 181 0.19 14.60 6.84
N PRO A 182 1.24 15.34 6.48
CA PRO A 182 2.58 15.05 6.96
C PRO A 182 2.61 15.01 8.49
N ARG A 183 3.38 14.08 9.06
CA ARG A 183 3.50 13.95 10.51
C ARG A 183 4.37 15.08 11.08
N ASP A 184 4.02 15.56 12.27
CA ASP A 184 4.87 16.43 13.11
C ASP A 184 6.02 15.64 13.78
N ASN A 185 6.69 14.75 13.04
CA ASN A 185 7.82 13.99 13.55
C ASN A 185 9.00 14.03 12.59
N LYS A 186 10.21 13.84 13.17
CA LYS A 186 11.48 13.92 12.44
C LYS A 186 11.62 12.96 11.26
N THR A 187 10.76 11.95 11.11
CA THR A 187 10.85 10.96 10.03
C THR A 187 10.18 11.45 8.74
N PHE A 188 9.15 12.28 8.82
CA PHE A 188 8.39 12.74 7.65
C PHE A 188 8.59 14.24 7.35
N SER A 189 9.28 14.96 8.23
CA SER A 189 9.71 16.35 8.01
C SER A 189 10.91 16.45 7.07
N GLY A 190 11.02 17.53 6.30
CA GLY A 190 12.21 17.83 5.49
C GLY A 190 12.30 17.00 4.21
N LEU A 191 11.16 16.48 3.76
CA LEU A 191 11.01 15.88 2.43
C LEU A 191 10.72 16.98 1.41
N ALA A 192 10.96 16.70 0.12
CA ALA A 192 10.68 17.65 -0.95
C ALA A 192 9.18 18.03 -1.05
N LEU A 193 8.30 17.20 -0.50
CA LEU A 193 6.86 17.46 -0.38
C LEU A 193 6.57 18.83 0.24
N ASP A 194 7.25 19.20 1.33
CA ASP A 194 7.02 20.48 2.03
C ASP A 194 7.28 21.67 1.10
N ALA A 195 8.40 21.62 0.38
CA ALA A 195 8.75 22.64 -0.61
C ALA A 195 7.80 22.64 -1.82
N ASN A 196 7.37 21.46 -2.27
CA ASN A 196 6.44 21.33 -3.40
C ASN A 196 5.03 21.85 -3.08
N LEU A 197 4.57 21.68 -1.84
CA LEU A 197 3.33 22.26 -1.31
C LEU A 197 3.44 23.79 -1.26
N ALA A 198 4.51 24.30 -0.64
CA ALA A 198 4.75 25.75 -0.52
C ALA A 198 4.85 26.44 -1.90
N ALA A 199 5.57 25.85 -2.85
CA ALA A 199 5.69 26.38 -4.22
C ALA A 199 4.36 26.45 -4.97
N ARG A 200 3.33 25.72 -4.52
CA ARG A 200 1.98 25.68 -5.10
C ARG A 200 0.95 26.41 -4.25
N TYR A 201 1.36 27.03 -3.14
CA TYR A 201 0.45 27.64 -2.16
C TYR A 201 -0.63 26.65 -1.70
N ALA A 202 -0.23 25.38 -1.53
CA ALA A 202 -1.13 24.29 -1.15
C ALA A 202 -0.89 23.89 0.31
N GLU A 203 -1.98 23.68 1.04
CA GLU A 203 -1.96 23.05 2.36
C GLU A 203 -2.06 21.53 2.22
N PRO A 204 -1.43 20.75 3.12
CA PRO A 204 -1.53 19.30 3.09
C PRO A 204 -2.96 18.81 3.36
N LEU A 205 -3.37 17.80 2.60
CA LEU A 205 -4.71 17.21 2.65
C LEU A 205 -4.66 15.77 3.16
N CYS A 206 -5.55 15.45 4.11
CA CYS A 206 -5.94 14.08 4.44
C CYS A 206 -7.22 13.74 3.66
N GLY A 207 -7.24 12.62 2.94
CA GLY A 207 -8.40 12.26 2.13
C GLY A 207 -8.09 11.39 0.92
N LEU A 208 -9.05 11.30 0.02
CA LEU A 208 -8.96 10.51 -1.21
C LEU A 208 -8.95 11.42 -2.43
N LEU A 209 -8.13 11.10 -3.42
CA LEU A 209 -8.15 11.69 -4.76
C LEU A 209 -8.56 10.64 -5.78
N VAL A 210 -9.38 11.02 -6.76
CA VAL A 210 -9.69 10.22 -7.95
C VAL A 210 -9.02 10.87 -9.14
N ILE A 211 -8.11 10.14 -9.79
CA ILE A 211 -7.21 10.65 -10.83
C ILE A 211 -7.53 9.94 -12.14
N ASP A 212 -7.81 10.69 -13.21
CA ASP A 212 -7.98 10.16 -14.57
C ASP A 212 -6.61 9.76 -15.14
N LEU A 213 -6.44 8.47 -15.47
CA LEU A 213 -5.14 7.93 -15.91
C LEU A 213 -4.73 8.35 -17.32
N LYS A 214 -5.65 8.89 -18.12
CA LYS A 214 -5.34 9.37 -19.48
C LYS A 214 -4.77 10.77 -19.46
N ARG A 215 -5.27 11.62 -18.56
CA ARG A 215 -4.91 13.04 -18.49
C ARG A 215 -4.02 13.40 -17.30
N GLY A 216 -4.06 12.61 -16.23
CA GLY A 216 -3.45 12.95 -14.95
C GLY A 216 -4.27 13.95 -14.12
N ASP A 217 -5.50 14.25 -14.53
CA ASP A 217 -6.37 15.21 -13.85
C ASP A 217 -6.99 14.59 -12.58
N ILE A 218 -7.02 15.35 -11.49
CA ILE A 218 -7.83 15.02 -10.31
C ILE A 218 -9.29 15.37 -10.64
N VAL A 219 -10.12 14.36 -10.87
CA VAL A 219 -11.52 14.53 -11.29
C VAL A 219 -12.49 14.57 -10.11
N HIS A 220 -12.13 13.94 -8.98
CA HIS A 220 -12.90 13.98 -7.73
C HIS A 220 -11.98 13.91 -6.52
N TRP A 221 -12.48 14.34 -5.37
CA TRP A 221 -11.79 14.21 -4.10
C TRP A 221 -12.77 14.08 -2.93
N VAL A 222 -12.28 13.48 -1.84
CA VAL A 222 -12.92 13.49 -0.52
C VAL A 222 -11.90 14.03 0.45
N ARG A 223 -12.26 15.09 1.18
CA ARG A 223 -11.42 15.65 2.24
C ARG A 223 -11.91 15.14 3.59
N ILE A 224 -10.99 14.64 4.40
CA ILE A 224 -11.26 14.16 5.75
C ILE A 224 -10.68 15.19 6.73
N GLU A 225 -11.53 15.66 7.64
CA GLU A 225 -11.18 16.64 8.67
C GLU A 225 -11.51 16.10 10.06
N GLY A 226 -10.92 16.73 11.09
CA GLY A 226 -11.07 16.31 12.48
C GLY A 226 -9.94 15.37 12.91
N ILE A 227 -10.29 14.34 13.67
CA ILE A 227 -9.31 13.46 14.35
C ILE A 227 -8.53 12.53 13.40
N VAL A 228 -9.01 12.35 12.17
CA VAL A 228 -8.38 11.47 11.18
C VAL A 228 -7.48 12.30 10.27
N GLU A 229 -6.18 12.19 10.49
CA GLU A 229 -5.16 12.90 9.71
C GLU A 229 -4.29 11.97 8.88
N GLU A 230 -4.41 10.66 9.09
CA GLU A 230 -3.64 9.64 8.38
C GLU A 230 -4.56 8.58 7.76
N LEU A 231 -4.30 8.29 6.49
CA LEU A 231 -4.87 7.17 5.76
C LEU A 231 -3.75 6.22 5.37
N TYR A 232 -3.89 4.96 5.78
CA TYR A 232 -2.85 3.97 5.58
C TYR A 232 -2.87 3.41 4.16
N ASP A 233 -4.04 2.97 3.70
CA ASP A 233 -4.24 2.36 2.39
C ASP A 233 -5.68 2.62 1.88
N VAL A 234 -5.94 2.31 0.61
CA VAL A 234 -7.27 2.31 0.01
C VAL A 234 -7.45 1.08 -0.88
N ALA A 235 -8.58 0.39 -0.69
CA ALA A 235 -9.01 -0.70 -1.55
C ALA A 235 -10.28 -0.33 -2.31
N VAL A 236 -10.36 -0.70 -3.57
CA VAL A 236 -11.53 -0.51 -4.43
C VAL A 236 -12.36 -1.79 -4.42
N LEU A 237 -13.67 -1.67 -4.16
CA LEU A 237 -14.64 -2.76 -4.21
C LEU A 237 -15.62 -2.52 -5.36
N GLU A 238 -15.36 -3.10 -6.52
CA GLU A 238 -16.21 -2.91 -7.70
C GLU A 238 -17.61 -3.50 -7.50
N GLY A 239 -18.64 -2.76 -7.93
CA GLY A 239 -20.04 -3.15 -7.78
C GLY A 239 -20.55 -3.13 -6.34
N VAL A 240 -19.88 -2.39 -5.45
CA VAL A 240 -20.25 -2.23 -4.04
C VAL A 240 -20.50 -0.75 -3.75
N ALA A 241 -21.74 -0.41 -3.43
CA ALA A 241 -22.18 0.97 -3.16
C ALA A 241 -22.37 1.24 -1.67
N ARG A 242 -22.84 0.25 -0.88
CA ARG A 242 -23.13 0.43 0.54
C ARG A 242 -22.73 -0.80 1.35
N PRO A 243 -21.41 -1.00 1.57
CA PRO A 243 -20.92 -2.13 2.33
C PRO A 243 -21.18 -1.99 3.83
N MET A 244 -21.29 -3.13 4.50
CA MET A 244 -21.17 -3.28 5.95
C MET A 244 -20.09 -4.30 6.28
N ALA A 245 -19.34 -4.08 7.35
CA ALA A 245 -18.43 -5.06 7.91
C ALA A 245 -18.73 -5.26 9.39
N PHE A 246 -18.69 -6.51 9.87
CA PHE A 246 -18.78 -6.78 11.31
C PHE A 246 -17.45 -6.50 12.00
N GLY A 247 -17.53 -5.83 13.15
CA GLY A 247 -16.39 -5.73 14.05
C GLY A 247 -16.09 -7.06 14.73
N PHE A 248 -14.83 -7.28 15.09
CA PHE A 248 -14.36 -8.50 15.78
C PHE A 248 -15.01 -8.75 17.16
N ARG A 249 -15.62 -7.72 17.76
CA ARG A 249 -16.26 -7.77 19.08
C ARG A 249 -17.63 -7.07 19.07
N SER A 250 -18.48 -7.44 18.11
CA SER A 250 -19.83 -6.89 17.92
C SER A 250 -20.91 -7.89 18.39
N ASP A 251 -22.16 -7.47 18.52
CA ASP A 251 -23.27 -8.41 18.80
C ASP A 251 -23.71 -9.14 17.52
N GLU A 252 -23.55 -8.49 16.37
CA GLU A 252 -23.86 -9.01 15.05
C GLU A 252 -23.07 -10.28 14.73
N ILE A 253 -21.76 -10.31 15.04
CA ILE A 253 -20.91 -11.49 14.82
C ILE A 253 -21.37 -12.73 15.62
N ARG A 254 -22.16 -12.54 16.69
CA ARG A 254 -22.71 -13.64 17.50
C ARG A 254 -24.02 -14.20 16.95
N ARG A 255 -24.78 -13.39 16.21
CA ARG A 255 -26.19 -13.68 15.86
C ARG A 255 -26.41 -13.95 14.38
N VAL A 256 -25.57 -13.39 13.51
CA VAL A 256 -25.70 -13.59 12.07
C VAL A 256 -24.92 -14.82 11.65
N LEU A 257 -25.64 -15.89 11.30
CA LEU A 257 -25.08 -17.17 10.91
C LEU A 257 -25.28 -17.41 9.41
N SER A 258 -24.21 -17.80 8.73
CA SER A 258 -24.25 -18.32 7.37
C SER A 258 -23.91 -19.80 7.41
N VAL A 259 -24.79 -20.65 6.89
CA VAL A 259 -24.59 -22.11 6.86
C VAL A 259 -24.08 -22.49 5.48
N GLY A 260 -22.88 -23.06 5.42
CA GLY A 260 -22.27 -23.54 4.19
C GLY A 260 -22.98 -24.78 3.63
N ASN A 261 -22.89 -24.99 2.31
CA ASN A 261 -23.34 -26.21 1.67
C ASN A 261 -22.22 -27.27 1.69
N ARG A 262 -22.52 -28.47 2.20
CA ARG A 262 -21.58 -29.59 2.26
C ARG A 262 -21.08 -30.05 0.87
N GLU A 263 -21.89 -29.83 -0.17
CA GLU A 263 -21.53 -30.19 -1.55
C GLU A 263 -20.47 -29.25 -2.17
N ALA A 264 -20.12 -28.15 -1.50
CA ALA A 264 -19.13 -27.17 -1.94
C ALA A 264 -17.74 -27.34 -1.29
N LEU A 265 -17.54 -28.41 -0.52
CA LEU A 265 -16.24 -28.82 0.07
C LEU A 265 -15.50 -29.77 -0.87
#